data_AF-A0A9Q1J1M5-F1
#
_entry.id   AF-A0A9Q1J1M5-F1
#
_cell.length_a   1.000
_cell.length_b   1.000
_cell.length_c   1.000
_cell.angle_alpha   90.00
_cell.angle_beta   90.00
_cell.angle_gamma   90.00
#
_symmetry.space_group_name_H-M   'P 1'
#
loop_
_entity.id
_entity.type
_entity.pdbx_description
1 polymer ?
#
loop_
_entity_poly.entity_id
_entity_poly.type
_entity_poly.pdbx_seq_one_letter_code
_entity_poly.pdbx_strand_id
1 'polypeptide(L)'
;MQTTGPKTLLLLSLRLMLLLPTVELQLQASDLQGKVYSETIQIAALGRPLHPGMLYDCLKDTFIPGIALWDQAAIQKDMKVEPQPHTHLDFSASDSFSEKTKLMDVSASLKASFLAGLVEVGGSADYLSDKMSSMKQCRVTMQYKQTTEYKQLTMTQLGHVTYPDVFDQKIATHVVTAVLYGAEAFMVFDQTASNENDKQDIKGNMDVMIKKIPSVEISGSGNVILTDEEKKKVEKFSCTFYGDYTLEQNPTSYEEAVLLYKQLPKLLGENKKEAVPVRVWLYPLKNLNPKAAQLESKISVELVFRVEAVMGQLQEAKMRANDNIRRCNAIKVTDIKDKLVKFQDKLEIYTVTLQQNLRKVLPAIRAGTEGDQKLIDILKFHDDSSFSHNKMREWLDEKESEIGVLENYINSLGSVPIVPPGPELSKVISDPKDTRIVMFTFTSLKYEEPYLTNLHECLASEEFNKMREISVAHNFIFKVEALPWFRDPEISQRMRDVLAHWQAQTFPFCGFSFFSTTINLSCKPICKPIISYISDTSYHGASMFLYIDGSLTEQNWKPVPSRVPGN
;
A
#
# COMPACT_ATOMS: atom_id res chain seq x y z
N MET A 1 3.13 86.04 -23.87
CA MET A 1 2.18 86.39 -22.79
C MET A 1 1.04 85.39 -22.78
N GLN A 2 1.13 84.37 -21.93
CA GLN A 2 0.03 83.94 -21.06
C GLN A 2 0.69 83.06 -20.00
N THR A 3 0.95 83.70 -18.88
CA THR A 3 1.50 83.13 -17.66
C THR A 3 0.49 82.15 -17.09
N THR A 4 0.73 80.86 -17.27
CA THR A 4 0.08 79.81 -16.47
C THR A 4 0.57 80.00 -15.03
N GLY A 5 -0.27 80.67 -14.24
CA GLY A 5 0.11 81.23 -12.95
C GLY A 5 0.33 80.21 -11.82
N PRO A 6 0.85 80.68 -10.67
CA PRO A 6 1.14 79.87 -9.47
C PRO A 6 -0.08 79.15 -8.87
N LYS A 7 -1.31 79.46 -9.32
CA LYS A 7 -2.54 78.77 -8.91
C LYS A 7 -2.63 77.33 -9.42
N THR A 8 -2.07 77.01 -10.59
CA THR A 8 -2.10 75.65 -11.14
C THR A 8 -1.14 74.72 -10.40
N LEU A 9 0.01 75.24 -9.95
CA LEU A 9 0.97 74.50 -9.12
C LEU A 9 0.41 74.19 -7.72
N LEU A 10 -0.31 75.16 -7.12
CA LEU A 10 -0.96 74.99 -5.82
C LEU A 10 -2.11 73.97 -5.86
N LEU A 11 -2.90 73.94 -6.94
CA LEU A 11 -3.96 72.94 -7.14
C LEU A 11 -3.40 71.52 -7.38
N LEU A 12 -2.26 71.40 -8.07
CA LEU A 12 -1.56 70.12 -8.20
C LEU A 12 -0.98 69.65 -6.86
N SER A 13 -0.37 70.55 -6.06
CA SER A 13 0.20 70.14 -4.77
C SER A 13 -0.88 69.75 -3.74
N LEU A 14 -2.03 70.44 -3.74
CA LEU A 14 -3.16 70.07 -2.88
C LEU A 14 -3.77 68.72 -3.27
N ARG A 15 -3.88 68.42 -4.58
CA ARG A 15 -4.32 67.10 -5.06
C ARG A 15 -3.33 66.00 -4.72
N LEU A 16 -2.02 66.27 -4.81
CA LEU A 16 -0.98 65.31 -4.43
C LEU A 16 -1.00 65.04 -2.91
N MET A 17 -1.21 66.06 -2.07
CA MET A 17 -1.35 65.90 -0.62
C MET A 17 -2.61 65.13 -0.20
N LEU A 18 -3.69 65.16 -0.99
CA LEU A 18 -4.91 64.38 -0.71
C LEU A 18 -4.81 62.93 -1.21
N LEU A 19 -4.03 62.69 -2.27
CA LEU A 19 -3.81 61.36 -2.86
C LEU A 19 -2.78 60.53 -2.07
N LEU A 20 -1.76 61.16 -1.49
CA LEU A 20 -0.73 60.47 -0.69
C LEU A 20 -1.30 59.66 0.48
N PRO A 21 -2.14 60.21 1.38
CA PRO A 21 -2.70 59.45 2.50
C PRO A 21 -3.73 58.39 2.06
N THR A 22 -4.41 58.59 0.91
CA THR A 22 -5.33 57.57 0.36
C THR A 22 -4.57 56.40 -0.27
N VAL A 23 -3.45 56.67 -0.94
CA VAL A 23 -2.54 55.63 -1.46
C VAL A 23 -1.82 54.91 -0.33
N GLU A 24 -1.42 55.60 0.75
CA GLU A 24 -0.86 54.98 1.96
C GLU A 24 -1.87 54.10 2.69
N LEU A 25 -3.14 54.53 2.81
CA LEU A 25 -4.23 53.71 3.36
C LEU A 25 -4.54 52.48 2.49
N GLN A 26 -4.50 52.62 1.16
CA GLN A 26 -4.67 51.49 0.24
C GLN A 26 -3.47 50.54 0.24
N LEU A 27 -2.25 51.06 0.38
CA LEU A 27 -1.03 50.26 0.54
C LEU A 27 -1.01 49.53 1.89
N GLN A 28 -1.43 50.18 2.98
CA GLN A 28 -1.59 49.54 4.29
C GLN A 28 -2.72 48.50 4.28
N ALA A 29 -3.83 48.74 3.58
CA ALA A 29 -4.90 47.76 3.41
C ALA A 29 -4.46 46.59 2.53
N SER A 30 -3.65 46.82 1.49
CA SER A 30 -3.07 45.75 0.66
C SER A 30 -1.93 45.00 1.34
N ASP A 31 -1.16 45.65 2.23
CA ASP A 31 -0.14 45.02 3.07
C ASP A 31 -0.77 44.25 4.23
N LEU A 32 -1.90 44.73 4.78
CA LEU A 32 -2.72 43.98 5.72
C LEU A 32 -3.37 42.79 5.02
N GLN A 33 -3.93 42.95 3.81
CA GLN A 33 -4.39 41.82 3.02
C GLN A 33 -3.23 40.86 2.69
N GLY A 34 -2.07 41.37 2.27
CA GLY A 34 -0.87 40.60 1.93
C GLY A 34 -0.24 39.87 3.13
N LYS A 35 -0.27 40.43 4.34
CA LYS A 35 0.14 39.76 5.58
C LYS A 35 -0.92 38.79 6.11
N VAL A 36 -2.21 39.09 5.96
CA VAL A 36 -3.31 38.22 6.40
C VAL A 36 -3.41 36.93 5.57
N TYR A 37 -2.97 36.95 4.31
CA TYR A 37 -2.92 35.74 3.45
C TYR A 37 -1.69 34.85 3.67
N SER A 38 -0.63 35.28 4.39
CA SER A 38 0.60 34.48 4.51
C SER A 38 0.53 33.32 5.52
N GLU A 39 -0.54 33.24 6.33
CA GLU A 39 -0.73 32.17 7.33
C GLU A 39 -1.95 31.26 7.07
N THR A 40 -2.75 31.52 6.03
CA THR A 40 -3.91 30.65 5.73
C THR A 40 -3.41 29.34 5.15
N ILE A 41 -3.87 28.20 5.70
CA ILE A 41 -3.45 26.88 5.25
C ILE A 41 -4.50 26.31 4.33
N GLN A 42 -4.07 25.73 3.21
CA GLN A 42 -4.94 25.02 2.29
C GLN A 42 -4.71 23.50 2.44
N ILE A 43 -5.79 22.72 2.60
CA ILE A 43 -5.71 21.26 2.75
C ILE A 43 -6.77 20.52 1.92
N ALA A 44 -6.45 19.28 1.54
CA ALA A 44 -7.41 18.36 0.94
C ALA A 44 -8.43 17.90 1.99
N ALA A 45 -9.71 17.84 1.62
CA ALA A 45 -10.77 17.43 2.53
C ALA A 45 -10.76 15.93 2.82
N LEU A 46 -10.41 15.10 1.82
CA LEU A 46 -10.28 13.64 1.94
C LEU A 46 -11.56 12.95 2.48
N GLY A 47 -12.73 13.37 1.98
CA GLY A 47 -14.03 12.82 2.42
C GLY A 47 -14.51 13.32 3.77
N ARG A 48 -13.74 14.16 4.48
CA ARG A 48 -14.14 14.71 5.78
C ARG A 48 -15.18 15.83 5.60
N PRO A 49 -16.23 15.89 6.44
CA PRO A 49 -17.34 16.84 6.30
C PRO A 49 -16.95 18.23 6.82
N LEU A 50 -16.04 18.90 6.10
CA LEU A 50 -15.50 20.22 6.46
C LEU A 50 -16.30 21.33 5.79
N HIS A 51 -16.90 22.20 6.60
CA HIS A 51 -17.74 23.30 6.15
C HIS A 51 -17.27 24.65 6.71
N PRO A 52 -17.56 25.78 6.03
CA PRO A 52 -17.21 27.09 6.55
C PRO A 52 -17.78 27.34 7.95
N GLY A 53 -16.96 27.90 8.84
CA GLY A 53 -17.26 28.14 10.26
C GLY A 53 -16.88 26.99 11.20
N MET A 54 -16.57 25.80 10.69
CA MET A 54 -16.12 24.68 11.51
C MET A 54 -14.71 24.89 12.05
N LEU A 55 -14.50 24.45 13.29
CA LEU A 55 -13.20 24.47 13.94
C LEU A 55 -12.34 23.27 13.52
N TYR A 56 -11.04 23.50 13.38
CA TYR A 56 -10.07 22.49 12.98
C TYR A 56 -8.81 22.56 13.86
N ASP A 57 -8.32 21.40 14.29
CA ASP A 57 -7.08 21.24 15.01
C ASP A 57 -5.97 20.71 14.09
N CYS A 58 -5.13 21.60 13.56
CA CYS A 58 -3.95 21.25 12.76
C CYS A 58 -2.89 20.45 13.52
N LEU A 59 -2.92 20.38 14.86
CA LEU A 59 -1.98 19.54 15.61
C LEU A 59 -2.29 18.05 15.37
N LYS A 60 -3.59 17.72 15.43
CA LYS A 60 -4.10 16.34 15.31
C LYS A 60 -4.73 16.02 13.95
N ASP A 61 -4.89 17.01 13.08
CA ASP A 61 -5.62 16.93 11.81
C ASP A 61 -7.09 16.48 11.94
N THR A 62 -7.77 17.00 12.94
CA THR A 62 -9.17 16.66 13.27
C THR A 62 -10.08 17.88 13.26
N PHE A 63 -11.31 17.73 12.77
CA PHE A 63 -12.35 18.74 12.90
C PHE A 63 -13.11 18.58 14.22
N ILE A 64 -13.69 19.66 14.72
CA ILE A 64 -14.42 19.66 16.00
C ILE A 64 -15.93 19.81 15.72
N PRO A 65 -16.72 18.73 15.81
CA PRO A 65 -18.16 18.80 15.58
C PRO A 65 -18.88 19.51 16.74
N GLY A 66 -19.96 20.22 16.43
CA GLY A 66 -20.88 20.80 17.42
C GLY A 66 -20.37 22.06 18.14
N ILE A 67 -19.15 22.52 17.87
CA ILE A 67 -18.58 23.75 18.43
C ILE A 67 -18.27 24.72 17.30
N ALA A 68 -18.69 25.98 17.45
CA ALA A 68 -18.50 27.03 16.46
C ALA A 68 -18.12 28.35 17.12
N LEU A 69 -17.48 29.25 16.38
CA LEU A 69 -17.19 30.63 16.83
C LEU A 69 -18.38 31.57 16.67
N TRP A 70 -19.20 31.30 15.66
CA TRP A 70 -20.33 32.13 15.24
C TRP A 70 -21.60 31.30 15.21
N ASP A 71 -22.73 31.96 15.40
CA ASP A 71 -24.03 31.33 15.16
C ASP A 71 -24.25 31.08 13.65
N GLN A 72 -25.16 30.15 13.36
CA GLN A 72 -25.44 29.72 11.99
C GLN A 72 -25.99 30.86 11.12
N ALA A 73 -26.72 31.82 11.70
CA ALA A 73 -27.31 32.93 10.96
C ALA A 73 -26.22 33.91 10.50
N ALA A 74 -25.22 34.18 11.34
CA ALA A 74 -24.05 34.97 10.99
C ALA A 74 -23.24 34.31 9.85
N ILE A 75 -22.97 33.01 9.96
CA ILE A 75 -22.28 32.22 8.93
C ILE A 75 -23.03 32.30 7.59
N GLN A 76 -24.35 32.14 7.59
CA GLN A 76 -25.17 32.18 6.37
C GLN A 76 -25.21 33.57 5.75
N LYS A 77 -25.34 34.62 6.57
CA LYS A 77 -25.41 36.01 6.12
C LYS A 77 -24.14 36.45 5.40
N ASP A 78 -22.98 36.05 5.90
CA ASP A 78 -21.68 36.45 5.37
C ASP A 78 -21.09 35.42 4.39
N MET A 79 -21.86 34.40 3.99
CA MET A 79 -21.43 33.40 3.02
C MET A 79 -21.49 33.96 1.60
N LYS A 80 -20.34 33.99 0.92
CA LYS A 80 -20.26 34.20 -0.52
C LYS A 80 -20.15 32.86 -1.24
N VAL A 81 -20.98 32.66 -2.25
CA VAL A 81 -20.97 31.45 -3.09
C VAL A 81 -20.61 31.85 -4.52
N GLU A 82 -19.59 31.19 -5.07
CA GLU A 82 -19.13 31.41 -6.44
C GLU A 82 -19.11 30.09 -7.22
N PRO A 83 -19.72 30.03 -8.42
CA PRO A 83 -19.59 28.86 -9.29
C PRO A 83 -18.12 28.64 -9.68
N GLN A 84 -17.63 27.41 -9.52
CA GLN A 84 -16.28 26.98 -9.90
C GLN A 84 -16.33 25.63 -10.65
N PRO A 85 -17.07 25.51 -11.78
CA PRO A 85 -17.22 24.26 -12.50
C PRO A 85 -15.94 23.91 -13.28
N HIS A 86 -15.22 22.89 -12.84
CA HIS A 86 -14.06 22.34 -13.55
C HIS A 86 -14.12 20.82 -13.56
N THR A 87 -13.65 20.21 -14.64
CA THR A 87 -13.46 18.76 -14.73
C THR A 87 -12.00 18.50 -15.08
N HIS A 88 -11.38 17.61 -14.32
CA HIS A 88 -10.01 17.18 -14.51
C HIS A 88 -9.96 15.65 -14.57
N LEU A 89 -9.04 15.15 -15.39
CA LEU A 89 -8.81 13.73 -15.56
C LEU A 89 -7.30 13.48 -15.51
N ASP A 90 -6.89 12.54 -14.66
CA ASP A 90 -5.49 12.15 -14.52
C ASP A 90 -5.37 10.63 -14.47
N PHE A 91 -4.16 10.14 -14.74
CA PHE A 91 -3.86 8.72 -14.82
C PHE A 91 -2.52 8.42 -14.13
N SER A 92 -2.50 7.38 -13.31
CA SER A 92 -1.26 6.90 -12.68
C SER A 92 -1.06 5.43 -12.95
N ALA A 93 0.09 5.09 -13.54
CA ALA A 93 0.57 3.71 -13.60
C ALA A 93 1.41 3.33 -12.35
N SER A 94 1.32 4.10 -11.26
CA SER A 94 2.04 3.84 -10.01
C SER A 94 1.06 3.81 -8.84
N ASP A 95 1.20 2.81 -7.97
CA ASP A 95 0.45 2.67 -6.72
C ASP A 95 1.23 3.23 -5.51
N SER A 96 2.39 3.86 -5.74
CA SER A 96 3.19 4.43 -4.64
C SER A 96 2.38 5.49 -3.90
N PHE A 97 2.54 5.54 -2.57
CA PHE A 97 1.81 6.49 -1.75
C PHE A 97 2.08 7.96 -2.16
N SER A 98 3.31 8.28 -2.61
CA SER A 98 3.64 9.57 -3.20
C SER A 98 2.77 9.92 -4.41
N GLU A 99 2.59 9.00 -5.37
CA GLU A 99 1.75 9.28 -6.54
C GLU A 99 0.27 9.36 -6.16
N LYS A 100 -0.21 8.54 -5.22
CA LYS A 100 -1.59 8.67 -4.70
C LYS A 100 -1.85 10.04 -4.07
N THR A 101 -0.95 10.47 -3.19
CA THR A 101 -1.06 11.76 -2.50
C THR A 101 -0.91 12.95 -3.45
N LYS A 102 -0.12 12.81 -4.51
CA LYS A 102 -0.01 13.81 -5.58
C LYS A 102 -1.31 13.96 -6.37
N LEU A 103 -1.94 12.85 -6.79
CA LEU A 103 -3.26 12.88 -7.48
C LEU A 103 -4.32 13.61 -6.63
N MET A 104 -4.27 13.43 -5.31
CA MET A 104 -5.22 14.03 -4.37
C MET A 104 -4.81 15.43 -3.85
N ASP A 105 -3.69 15.98 -4.32
CA ASP A 105 -3.12 17.25 -3.82
C ASP A 105 -2.98 17.29 -2.28
N VAL A 106 -2.51 16.18 -1.71
CA VAL A 106 -2.27 16.01 -0.27
C VAL A 106 -0.91 16.60 0.10
N SER A 107 -0.93 17.57 1.01
CA SER A 107 0.29 18.24 1.50
C SER A 107 1.16 17.28 2.31
N ALA A 108 2.47 17.58 2.41
CA ALA A 108 3.40 16.77 3.21
C ALA A 108 2.97 16.64 4.69
N SER A 109 2.42 17.69 5.28
CA SER A 109 1.91 17.63 6.67
C SER A 109 0.75 16.66 6.79
N LEU A 110 -0.24 16.74 5.88
CA LEU A 110 -1.41 15.86 5.91
C LEU A 110 -1.04 14.41 5.55
N LYS A 111 -0.08 14.23 4.64
CA LYS A 111 0.54 12.94 4.31
C LYS A 111 1.12 12.26 5.56
N ALA A 112 1.91 12.99 6.36
CA ALA A 112 2.46 12.45 7.61
C ALA A 112 1.36 12.03 8.59
N SER A 113 0.28 12.82 8.68
CA SER A 113 -0.87 12.50 9.53
C SER A 113 -1.61 11.26 9.09
N PHE A 114 -1.81 11.08 7.78
CA PHE A 114 -2.40 9.87 7.22
C PHE A 114 -1.53 8.64 7.55
N LEU A 115 -0.22 8.71 7.32
CA LEU A 115 0.70 7.61 7.63
C LEU A 115 0.72 7.27 9.14
N ALA A 116 0.52 8.26 10.00
CA ALA A 116 0.38 8.10 11.45
C ALA A 116 -1.00 7.63 11.91
N GLY A 117 -1.98 7.48 11.01
CA GLY A 117 -3.37 7.13 11.34
C GLY A 117 -4.12 8.23 12.11
N LEU A 118 -3.69 9.49 12.00
CA LEU A 118 -4.38 10.66 12.59
C LEU A 118 -5.59 11.11 11.77
N VAL A 119 -5.61 10.78 10.48
CA VAL A 119 -6.66 11.19 9.54
C VAL A 119 -7.51 9.98 9.19
N GLU A 120 -8.80 10.09 9.46
CA GLU A 120 -9.81 9.21 8.88
C GLU A 120 -10.22 9.77 7.52
N VAL A 121 -10.22 8.92 6.51
CA VAL A 121 -10.62 9.24 5.14
C VAL A 121 -11.96 8.60 4.85
N GLY A 122 -12.64 9.07 3.81
CA GLY A 122 -13.86 8.44 3.32
C GLY A 122 -14.12 8.76 1.86
N GLY A 123 -15.08 8.06 1.27
CA GLY A 123 -15.51 8.28 -0.12
C GLY A 123 -14.37 8.00 -1.09
N SER A 124 -14.08 8.95 -1.98
CA SER A 124 -12.98 8.83 -2.93
C SER A 124 -11.61 8.66 -2.27
N ALA A 125 -11.42 9.21 -1.08
CA ALA A 125 -10.14 9.18 -0.38
C ALA A 125 -9.78 7.83 0.25
N ASP A 126 -10.71 6.87 0.29
CA ASP A 126 -10.43 5.48 0.65
C ASP A 126 -9.39 4.83 -0.29
N TYR A 127 -9.23 5.38 -1.50
CA TYR A 127 -8.15 5.05 -2.44
C TYR A 127 -6.74 5.15 -1.82
N LEU A 128 -6.52 6.06 -0.86
CA LEU A 128 -5.22 6.20 -0.16
C LEU A 128 -4.89 4.97 0.70
N SER A 129 -5.91 4.27 1.19
CA SER A 129 -5.79 3.08 2.05
C SER A 129 -5.67 1.79 1.24
N ASP A 130 -6.17 1.79 0.01
CA ASP A 130 -6.01 0.69 -0.94
C ASP A 130 -4.52 0.44 -1.24
N LYS A 131 -4.10 -0.82 -1.25
CA LYS A 131 -2.71 -1.21 -1.50
C LYS A 131 -2.66 -2.50 -2.30
N MET A 132 -1.70 -2.62 -3.21
CA MET A 132 -1.43 -3.91 -3.85
C MET A 132 -1.11 -5.00 -2.81
N SER A 133 -1.54 -6.23 -3.09
CA SER A 133 -1.37 -7.38 -2.21
C SER A 133 -0.21 -8.30 -2.61
N SER A 134 0.37 -8.06 -3.78
CA SER A 134 1.33 -8.94 -4.47
C SER A 134 2.30 -8.12 -5.30
N MET A 135 3.56 -8.56 -5.38
CA MET A 135 4.55 -7.97 -6.28
C MET A 135 4.20 -8.25 -7.74
N LYS A 136 3.40 -9.27 -8.04
CA LYS A 136 2.97 -9.62 -9.41
C LYS A 136 1.81 -8.78 -9.93
N GLN A 137 1.21 -7.94 -9.08
CA GLN A 137 0.08 -7.10 -9.45
C GLN A 137 0.57 -5.91 -10.29
N CYS A 138 -0.04 -5.71 -11.46
CA CYS A 138 0.10 -4.52 -12.28
C CYS A 138 -1.15 -3.67 -12.08
N ARG A 139 -0.95 -2.36 -11.88
CA ARG A 139 -2.02 -1.43 -11.56
C ARG A 139 -1.93 -0.14 -12.36
N VAL A 140 -3.08 0.32 -12.85
CA VAL A 140 -3.25 1.65 -13.44
C VAL A 140 -4.53 2.26 -12.87
N THR A 141 -4.44 3.49 -12.36
CA THR A 141 -5.56 4.22 -11.79
C THR A 141 -5.95 5.38 -12.69
N MET A 142 -7.25 5.55 -12.91
CA MET A 142 -7.84 6.73 -13.52
C MET A 142 -8.53 7.57 -12.44
N GLN A 143 -8.15 8.84 -12.33
CA GLN A 143 -8.82 9.82 -11.46
C GLN A 143 -9.74 10.68 -12.31
N TYR A 144 -11.02 10.75 -11.92
CA TYR A 144 -11.97 11.75 -12.37
C TYR A 144 -12.24 12.73 -11.23
N LYS A 145 -12.06 14.03 -11.50
CA LYS A 145 -12.30 15.09 -10.52
C LYS A 145 -13.20 16.15 -11.11
N GLN A 146 -14.28 16.48 -10.40
CA GLN A 146 -15.21 17.52 -10.80
C GLN A 146 -15.42 18.50 -9.64
N THR A 147 -15.16 19.79 -9.86
CA THR A 147 -15.46 20.87 -8.90
C THR A 147 -16.73 21.60 -9.32
N THR A 148 -17.40 22.23 -8.36
CA THR A 148 -18.76 22.75 -8.55
C THR A 148 -18.89 24.20 -8.13
N GLU A 149 -18.67 24.48 -6.86
CA GLU A 149 -18.82 25.79 -6.25
C GLU A 149 -17.78 26.00 -5.15
N TYR A 150 -17.48 27.27 -4.91
CA TYR A 150 -16.62 27.71 -3.84
C TYR A 150 -17.43 28.57 -2.88
N LYS A 151 -17.43 28.17 -1.60
CA LYS A 151 -18.12 28.87 -0.51
C LYS A 151 -17.09 29.47 0.42
N GLN A 152 -17.19 30.78 0.66
CA GLN A 152 -16.26 31.51 1.51
C GLN A 152 -16.99 32.46 2.47
N LEU A 153 -16.52 32.52 3.72
CA LEU A 153 -16.92 33.54 4.67
C LEU A 153 -16.30 34.88 4.31
N THR A 154 -17.14 35.90 4.17
CA THR A 154 -16.70 37.27 3.98
C THR A 154 -16.27 37.87 5.32
N MET A 155 -15.08 38.46 5.34
CA MET A 155 -14.41 38.90 6.58
C MET A 155 -14.99 40.18 7.20
N THR A 156 -16.10 40.69 6.66
CA THR A 156 -16.70 42.00 6.99
C THR A 156 -17.18 42.13 8.44
N GLN A 157 -17.29 41.02 9.19
CA GLN A 157 -17.68 41.02 10.62
C GLN A 157 -16.79 40.14 11.53
N LEU A 158 -15.58 39.72 11.08
CA LEU A 158 -14.70 38.79 11.84
C LEU A 158 -14.40 39.17 13.29
N GLY A 159 -14.56 40.44 13.66
CA GLY A 159 -14.29 40.93 15.02
C GLY A 159 -15.33 40.53 16.08
N HIS A 160 -16.55 40.11 15.71
CA HIS A 160 -17.60 39.78 16.68
C HIS A 160 -17.82 38.26 16.78
N VAL A 161 -17.04 37.61 17.64
CA VAL A 161 -17.16 36.18 17.94
C VAL A 161 -18.31 35.95 18.92
N THR A 162 -19.29 35.12 18.54
CA THR A 162 -20.47 34.79 19.37
C THR A 162 -20.09 33.93 20.57
N TYR A 163 -19.14 33.00 20.40
CA TYR A 163 -18.72 32.04 21.43
C TYR A 163 -17.19 32.11 21.69
N PRO A 164 -16.72 33.08 22.49
CA PRO A 164 -15.29 33.32 22.70
C PRO A 164 -14.60 32.25 23.55
N ASP A 165 -15.35 31.47 24.35
CA ASP A 165 -14.80 30.45 25.27
C ASP A 165 -13.94 29.40 24.55
N VAL A 166 -14.17 29.18 23.26
CA VAL A 166 -13.37 28.30 22.39
C VAL A 166 -11.87 28.64 22.47
N PHE A 167 -11.53 29.92 22.59
CA PHE A 167 -10.14 30.38 22.66
C PHE A 167 -9.44 29.94 23.95
N ASP A 168 -10.14 30.03 25.10
CA ASP A 168 -9.60 29.60 26.39
C ASP A 168 -9.55 28.06 26.51
N GLN A 169 -10.47 27.35 25.84
CA GLN A 169 -10.50 25.88 25.81
C GLN A 169 -9.35 25.26 25.01
N LYS A 170 -8.76 26.00 24.05
CA LYS A 170 -7.62 25.54 23.22
C LYS A 170 -7.89 24.22 22.47
N ILE A 171 -9.14 23.99 22.09
CA ILE A 171 -9.60 22.77 21.40
C ILE A 171 -9.36 22.77 19.88
N ALA A 172 -9.06 23.93 19.30
CA ALA A 172 -8.80 24.09 17.88
C ALA A 172 -7.72 25.15 17.64
N THR A 173 -7.02 25.03 16.51
CA THR A 173 -5.99 25.99 16.09
C THR A 173 -6.44 26.86 14.94
N HIS A 174 -7.40 26.39 14.14
CA HIS A 174 -7.89 27.06 12.93
C HIS A 174 -9.42 27.00 12.85
N VAL A 175 -9.99 27.87 12.02
CA VAL A 175 -11.38 27.81 11.56
C VAL A 175 -11.41 27.70 10.04
N VAL A 176 -12.34 26.91 9.51
CA VAL A 176 -12.58 26.80 8.08
C VAL A 176 -13.23 28.08 7.58
N THR A 177 -12.56 28.81 6.67
CA THR A 177 -13.10 30.07 6.11
C THR A 177 -13.57 29.92 4.69
N ALA A 178 -13.06 28.93 3.95
CA ALA A 178 -13.56 28.61 2.63
C ALA A 178 -13.48 27.12 2.31
N VAL A 179 -14.36 26.67 1.42
CA VAL A 179 -14.44 25.29 0.94
C VAL A 179 -14.78 25.29 -0.54
N LEU A 180 -14.01 24.51 -1.31
CA LEU A 180 -14.31 24.14 -2.68
C LEU A 180 -15.03 22.79 -2.67
N TYR A 181 -16.24 22.76 -3.22
CA TYR A 181 -17.08 21.58 -3.31
C TYR A 181 -16.95 20.90 -4.67
N GLY A 182 -17.13 19.60 -4.69
CA GLY A 182 -17.00 18.76 -5.88
C GLY A 182 -17.25 17.30 -5.58
N ALA A 183 -16.73 16.44 -6.45
CA ALA A 183 -16.63 15.01 -6.22
C ALA A 183 -15.42 14.47 -6.97
N GLU A 184 -14.76 13.49 -6.37
CA GLU A 184 -13.68 12.73 -6.99
C GLU A 184 -14.08 11.26 -7.13
N ALA A 185 -13.49 10.59 -8.11
CA ALA A 185 -13.63 9.17 -8.33
C ALA A 185 -12.30 8.58 -8.83
N PHE A 186 -11.92 7.45 -8.27
CA PHE A 186 -10.78 6.65 -8.64
C PHE A 186 -11.29 5.29 -9.14
N MET A 187 -10.97 4.99 -10.40
CA MET A 187 -11.15 3.67 -10.99
C MET A 187 -9.78 3.00 -11.04
N VAL A 188 -9.57 2.04 -10.16
CA VAL A 188 -8.31 1.32 -9.98
C VAL A 188 -8.38 0.02 -10.77
N PHE A 189 -7.59 -0.08 -11.83
CA PHE A 189 -7.53 -1.27 -12.68
C PHE A 189 -6.36 -2.14 -12.30
N ASP A 190 -6.63 -3.44 -12.13
CA ASP A 190 -5.65 -4.43 -11.72
C ASP A 190 -5.60 -5.62 -12.68
N GLN A 191 -4.38 -6.07 -12.99
CA GLN A 191 -4.11 -7.34 -13.64
C GLN A 191 -2.93 -8.04 -12.96
N THR A 192 -3.04 -9.34 -12.68
CA THR A 192 -1.91 -10.11 -12.14
C THR A 192 -1.04 -10.66 -13.27
N ALA A 193 0.26 -10.44 -13.18
CA ALA A 193 1.24 -11.01 -14.10
C ALA A 193 1.58 -12.47 -13.75
N SER A 194 1.82 -13.28 -14.77
CA SER A 194 2.23 -14.68 -14.59
C SER A 194 3.67 -14.77 -14.07
N ASN A 195 4.56 -13.95 -14.60
CA ASN A 195 5.96 -13.83 -14.23
C ASN A 195 6.41 -12.36 -14.25
N GLU A 196 7.62 -12.07 -13.76
CA GLU A 196 8.14 -10.69 -13.68
C GLU A 196 8.42 -10.06 -15.05
N ASN A 197 8.82 -10.85 -16.05
CA ASN A 197 9.14 -10.34 -17.38
C ASN A 197 7.91 -9.76 -18.09
N ASP A 198 6.73 -10.30 -17.82
CA ASP A 198 5.48 -9.85 -18.43
C ASP A 198 4.99 -8.50 -17.85
N LYS A 199 5.46 -8.08 -16.67
CA LYS A 199 4.88 -6.94 -15.94
C LYS A 199 5.02 -5.63 -16.69
N GLN A 200 6.13 -5.41 -17.38
CA GLN A 200 6.34 -4.18 -18.14
C GLN A 200 5.35 -4.08 -19.31
N ASP A 201 5.17 -5.18 -20.05
CA ASP A 201 4.25 -5.25 -21.17
C ASP A 201 2.78 -5.17 -20.71
N ILE A 202 2.43 -5.87 -19.62
CA ILE A 202 1.09 -5.79 -19.02
C ILE A 202 0.80 -4.35 -18.60
N LYS A 203 1.71 -3.72 -17.86
CA LYS A 203 1.56 -2.34 -17.39
C LYS A 203 1.43 -1.35 -18.54
N GLY A 204 2.23 -1.51 -19.61
CA GLY A 204 2.13 -0.68 -20.81
C GLY A 204 0.79 -0.86 -21.52
N ASN A 205 0.30 -2.10 -21.65
CA ASN A 205 -1.01 -2.38 -22.24
C ASN A 205 -2.15 -1.80 -21.40
N MET A 206 -2.11 -1.95 -20.08
CA MET A 206 -3.08 -1.34 -19.16
C MET A 206 -3.09 0.17 -19.32
N ASP A 207 -1.92 0.83 -19.27
CA ASP A 207 -1.83 2.29 -19.36
C ASP A 207 -2.47 2.83 -20.65
N VAL A 208 -2.21 2.18 -21.79
CA VAL A 208 -2.84 2.53 -23.07
C VAL A 208 -4.35 2.34 -23.03
N MET A 209 -4.84 1.21 -22.54
CA MET A 209 -6.27 0.94 -22.52
C MET A 209 -7.02 1.88 -21.58
N ILE A 210 -6.52 2.10 -20.37
CA ILE A 210 -7.18 2.96 -19.39
C ILE A 210 -7.20 4.43 -19.87
N LYS A 211 -6.12 4.91 -20.50
CA LYS A 211 -6.09 6.25 -21.12
C LYS A 211 -7.06 6.41 -22.29
N LYS A 212 -7.48 5.31 -22.94
CA LYS A 212 -8.47 5.34 -24.02
C LYS A 212 -9.90 5.52 -23.53
N ILE A 213 -10.22 5.23 -22.26
CA ILE A 213 -11.59 5.27 -21.70
C ILE A 213 -12.40 6.52 -22.13
N PRO A 214 -11.84 7.75 -22.10
CA PRO A 214 -12.57 8.94 -22.51
C PRO A 214 -13.02 8.94 -23.98
N SER A 215 -12.24 8.31 -24.85
CA SER A 215 -12.46 8.23 -26.30
C SER A 215 -13.25 7.02 -26.76
N VAL A 216 -13.49 6.03 -25.89
CA VAL A 216 -14.23 4.83 -26.27
C VAL A 216 -15.70 5.18 -26.58
N GLU A 217 -16.19 4.65 -27.69
CA GLU A 217 -17.56 4.81 -28.16
C GLU A 217 -18.49 3.76 -27.56
N ILE A 218 -19.76 4.13 -27.40
CA ILE A 218 -20.83 3.24 -26.92
C ILE A 218 -21.84 3.11 -28.06
N SER A 219 -22.20 1.88 -28.40
CA SER A 219 -23.22 1.60 -29.41
C SER A 219 -24.59 2.11 -28.97
N GLY A 220 -25.52 2.27 -29.92
CA GLY A 220 -26.91 2.62 -29.60
C GLY A 220 -27.63 1.61 -28.69
N SER A 221 -27.07 0.40 -28.53
CA SER A 221 -27.56 -0.64 -27.60
C SER A 221 -26.92 -0.59 -26.21
N GLY A 222 -26.06 0.39 -25.92
CA GLY A 222 -25.37 0.52 -24.64
C GLY A 222 -24.10 -0.31 -24.49
N ASN A 223 -23.59 -0.94 -25.56
CA ASN A 223 -22.38 -1.76 -25.50
C ASN A 223 -21.14 -0.94 -25.85
N VAL A 224 -20.04 -1.20 -25.13
CA VAL A 224 -18.74 -0.58 -25.40
C VAL A 224 -18.16 -1.12 -26.71
N ILE A 225 -17.76 -0.23 -27.63
CA ILE A 225 -17.20 -0.61 -28.92
C ILE A 225 -15.69 -0.82 -28.77
N LEU A 226 -15.25 -2.08 -28.86
CA LEU A 226 -13.85 -2.50 -28.78
C LEU A 226 -13.52 -3.46 -29.92
N THR A 227 -12.27 -3.41 -30.41
CA THR A 227 -11.73 -4.42 -31.33
C THR A 227 -11.56 -5.76 -30.61
N ASP A 228 -11.50 -6.87 -31.36
CA ASP A 228 -11.33 -8.21 -30.78
C ASP A 228 -9.99 -8.35 -30.01
N GLU A 229 -8.96 -7.61 -30.42
CA GLU A 229 -7.69 -7.55 -29.69
C GLU A 229 -7.81 -6.79 -28.37
N GLU A 230 -8.54 -5.67 -28.36
CA GLU A 230 -8.77 -4.88 -27.14
C GLU A 230 -9.63 -5.65 -26.14
N LYS A 231 -10.67 -6.35 -26.59
CA LYS A 231 -11.51 -7.22 -25.74
C LYS A 231 -10.66 -8.24 -24.97
N LYS A 232 -9.79 -8.97 -25.66
CA LYS A 232 -8.89 -9.96 -25.03
C LYS A 232 -7.93 -9.34 -24.00
N LYS A 233 -7.59 -8.06 -24.15
CA LYS A 233 -6.76 -7.35 -23.16
C LYS A 233 -7.59 -7.02 -21.92
N VAL A 234 -8.75 -6.39 -22.11
CA VAL A 234 -9.56 -5.87 -21.00
C VAL A 234 -10.30 -6.94 -20.21
N GLU A 235 -10.55 -8.11 -20.80
CA GLU A 235 -11.11 -9.30 -20.11
C GLU A 235 -10.27 -9.74 -18.89
N LYS A 236 -8.99 -9.38 -18.86
CA LYS A 236 -8.07 -9.70 -17.75
C LYS A 236 -8.01 -8.62 -16.68
N PHE A 237 -8.62 -7.46 -16.93
CA PHE A 237 -8.62 -6.36 -15.98
C PHE A 237 -9.75 -6.55 -14.99
N SER A 238 -9.45 -6.30 -13.73
CA SER A 238 -10.45 -6.03 -12.70
C SER A 238 -10.50 -4.53 -12.44
N CYS A 239 -11.65 -4.00 -12.07
CA CYS A 239 -11.84 -2.62 -11.66
C CYS A 239 -12.30 -2.55 -10.21
N THR A 240 -11.71 -1.66 -9.42
CA THR A 240 -12.18 -1.28 -8.09
C THR A 240 -12.48 0.21 -8.08
N PHE A 241 -13.65 0.59 -7.57
CA PHE A 241 -14.11 1.98 -7.55
C PHE A 241 -14.06 2.57 -6.14
N TYR A 242 -13.49 3.77 -6.04
CA TYR A 242 -13.53 4.63 -4.86
C TYR A 242 -14.03 6.01 -5.29
N GLY A 243 -15.16 6.49 -4.80
CA GLY A 243 -15.69 7.77 -5.27
C GLY A 243 -16.73 8.40 -4.37
N ASP A 244 -16.94 9.69 -4.58
CA ASP A 244 -17.92 10.51 -3.83
C ASP A 244 -19.31 10.50 -4.48
N TYR A 245 -19.63 9.45 -5.24
CA TYR A 245 -20.86 9.31 -6.01
C TYR A 245 -21.73 8.19 -5.43
N THR A 246 -23.03 8.43 -5.34
CA THR A 246 -23.99 7.39 -4.97
C THR A 246 -24.28 6.53 -6.20
N LEU A 247 -23.76 5.30 -6.22
CA LEU A 247 -23.98 4.35 -7.31
C LEU A 247 -24.88 3.20 -6.85
N GLU A 248 -25.76 2.72 -7.73
CA GLU A 248 -26.51 1.48 -7.47
C GLU A 248 -25.59 0.26 -7.45
N GLN A 249 -24.59 0.26 -8.36
CA GLN A 249 -23.58 -0.79 -8.48
C GLN A 249 -22.23 -0.18 -8.85
N ASN A 250 -21.17 -0.64 -8.19
CA ASN A 250 -19.80 -0.23 -8.50
C ASN A 250 -19.28 -1.00 -9.71
N PRO A 251 -18.47 -0.35 -10.58
CA PRO A 251 -17.88 -1.03 -11.73
C PRO A 251 -16.82 -2.03 -11.27
N THR A 252 -16.86 -3.22 -11.86
CA THR A 252 -15.94 -4.34 -11.60
C THR A 252 -15.13 -4.74 -12.84
N SER A 253 -15.55 -4.25 -14.02
CA SER A 253 -14.90 -4.49 -15.31
C SER A 253 -14.49 -3.19 -16.01
N TYR A 254 -13.71 -3.32 -17.09
CA TYR A 254 -13.33 -2.20 -17.94
C TYR A 254 -14.54 -1.56 -18.63
N GLU A 255 -15.46 -2.38 -19.14
CA GLU A 255 -16.65 -1.91 -19.84
C GLU A 255 -17.59 -1.14 -18.90
N GLU A 256 -17.83 -1.66 -17.70
CA GLU A 256 -18.61 -0.97 -16.67
C GLU A 256 -17.97 0.37 -16.28
N ALA A 257 -16.65 0.43 -16.19
CA ALA A 257 -15.93 1.67 -15.92
C ALA A 257 -16.08 2.71 -17.06
N VAL A 258 -16.07 2.27 -18.32
CA VAL A 258 -16.35 3.16 -19.48
C VAL A 258 -17.77 3.72 -19.39
N LEU A 259 -18.76 2.88 -19.09
CA LEU A 259 -20.15 3.31 -18.93
C LEU A 259 -20.29 4.32 -17.79
N LEU A 260 -19.72 4.02 -16.63
CA LEU A 260 -19.75 4.90 -15.48
C LEU A 260 -19.09 6.26 -15.80
N TYR A 261 -17.91 6.26 -16.43
CA TYR A 261 -17.21 7.50 -16.79
C TYR A 261 -18.10 8.47 -17.59
N LYS A 262 -18.90 7.96 -18.55
CA LYS A 262 -19.81 8.80 -19.35
C LYS A 262 -21.01 9.30 -18.55
N GLN A 263 -21.35 8.65 -17.44
CA GLN A 263 -22.44 9.02 -16.55
C GLN A 263 -22.01 10.02 -15.45
N LEU A 264 -20.76 9.94 -14.96
CA LEU A 264 -20.22 10.77 -13.86
C LEU A 264 -20.62 12.26 -13.93
N PRO A 265 -20.54 12.96 -15.08
CA PRO A 265 -20.92 14.39 -15.14
C PRO A 265 -22.37 14.69 -14.74
N LYS A 266 -23.25 13.69 -14.75
CA LYS A 266 -24.70 13.80 -14.45
C LYS A 266 -25.04 13.34 -13.03
N LEU A 267 -24.10 12.73 -12.30
CA LEU A 267 -24.36 12.02 -11.05
C LEU A 267 -24.23 12.88 -9.78
N LEU A 268 -23.88 14.16 -9.89
CA LEU A 268 -23.80 15.07 -8.73
C LEU A 268 -25.17 15.57 -8.21
N GLY A 269 -26.28 15.00 -8.72
CA GLY A 269 -27.64 15.39 -8.37
C GLY A 269 -28.09 16.72 -8.98
N GLU A 270 -29.40 17.01 -8.88
CA GLU A 270 -29.96 18.29 -9.31
C GLU A 270 -29.35 19.46 -8.54
N ASN A 271 -28.89 20.50 -9.25
CA ASN A 271 -28.15 21.63 -8.68
C ASN A 271 -26.89 21.25 -7.89
N LYS A 272 -26.32 20.06 -8.16
CA LYS A 272 -25.04 19.62 -7.57
C LYS A 272 -25.09 19.45 -6.05
N LYS A 273 -26.27 19.15 -5.49
CA LYS A 273 -26.50 19.05 -4.04
C LYS A 273 -25.71 17.93 -3.35
N GLU A 274 -25.24 16.94 -4.11
CA GLU A 274 -24.45 15.82 -3.58
C GLU A 274 -22.94 16.12 -3.59
N ALA A 275 -22.52 17.32 -3.98
CA ALA A 275 -21.12 17.71 -3.95
C ALA A 275 -20.58 17.74 -2.51
N VAL A 276 -19.43 17.11 -2.30
CA VAL A 276 -18.71 17.04 -1.03
C VAL A 276 -17.55 18.04 -0.99
N PRO A 277 -17.03 18.39 0.20
CA PRO A 277 -15.80 19.16 0.31
C PRO A 277 -14.64 18.45 -0.40
N VAL A 278 -13.93 19.18 -1.27
CA VAL A 278 -12.73 18.69 -1.96
C VAL A 278 -11.48 19.38 -1.39
N ARG A 279 -11.56 20.69 -1.20
CA ARG A 279 -10.43 21.51 -0.72
C ARG A 279 -10.92 22.54 0.29
N VAL A 280 -10.10 22.81 1.30
CA VAL A 280 -10.48 23.63 2.45
C VAL A 280 -9.39 24.64 2.77
N TRP A 281 -9.81 25.85 3.14
CA TRP A 281 -8.94 26.93 3.60
C TRP A 281 -9.16 27.16 5.09
N LEU A 282 -8.07 27.12 5.84
CA LEU A 282 -8.02 27.19 7.29
C LEU A 282 -7.37 28.49 7.72
N TYR A 283 -8.10 29.30 8.46
CA TYR A 283 -7.63 30.55 9.02
C TYR A 283 -7.17 30.37 10.47
N PRO A 284 -5.97 30.82 10.86
CA PRO A 284 -5.46 30.64 12.22
C PRO A 284 -6.29 31.42 13.26
N LEU A 285 -6.68 30.74 14.34
CA LEU A 285 -7.45 31.36 15.42
C LEU A 285 -6.65 32.40 16.21
N LYS A 286 -5.32 32.26 16.26
CA LYS A 286 -4.42 33.23 16.91
C LYS A 286 -4.58 34.66 16.36
N ASN A 287 -5.00 34.78 15.11
CA ASN A 287 -5.24 36.07 14.44
C ASN A 287 -6.58 36.70 14.85
N LEU A 288 -7.49 35.92 15.44
CA LEU A 288 -8.73 36.41 16.06
C LEU A 288 -8.52 36.66 17.56
N ASN A 289 -7.82 35.77 18.25
CA ASN A 289 -7.50 35.90 19.65
C ASN A 289 -6.15 35.22 19.96
N PRO A 290 -5.13 35.97 20.45
CA PRO A 290 -3.80 35.42 20.75
C PRO A 290 -3.77 34.28 21.76
N LYS A 291 -4.82 34.10 22.58
CA LYS A 291 -4.92 32.99 23.54
C LYS A 291 -5.19 31.62 22.91
N ALA A 292 -5.66 31.61 21.66
CA ALA A 292 -6.02 30.37 20.96
C ALA A 292 -4.84 29.40 20.87
N ALA A 293 -5.12 28.10 20.70
CA ALA A 293 -4.08 27.12 20.41
C ALA A 293 -3.40 27.46 19.07
N GLN A 294 -2.10 27.16 18.96
CA GLN A 294 -1.31 27.53 17.79
C GLN A 294 -0.59 26.31 17.21
N LEU A 295 -0.38 26.36 15.90
CA LEU A 295 0.57 25.49 15.21
C LEU A 295 1.96 26.16 15.30
N GLU A 296 2.75 25.73 16.28
CA GLU A 296 4.04 26.35 16.64
C GLU A 296 5.19 25.87 15.74
N SER A 297 5.11 24.64 15.23
CA SER A 297 6.14 24.07 14.37
C SER A 297 5.56 23.24 13.23
N LYS A 298 6.35 23.07 12.16
CA LYS A 298 6.08 22.21 11.02
C LYS A 298 7.05 21.04 11.04
N ILE A 299 6.56 19.85 10.72
CA ILE A 299 7.40 18.67 10.56
C ILE A 299 8.24 18.84 9.29
N SER A 300 9.54 18.56 9.36
CA SER A 300 10.41 18.58 8.19
C SER A 300 9.88 17.69 7.07
N VAL A 301 9.81 18.23 5.85
CA VAL A 301 9.37 17.51 4.64
C VAL A 301 10.27 16.30 4.37
N GLU A 302 11.57 16.42 4.65
CA GLU A 302 12.52 15.30 4.54
C GLU A 302 12.13 14.13 5.46
N LEU A 303 11.74 14.43 6.70
CA LEU A 303 11.30 13.40 7.65
C LEU A 303 9.99 12.75 7.21
N VAL A 304 9.08 13.51 6.60
CA VAL A 304 7.86 12.93 6.00
C VAL A 304 8.21 11.93 4.91
N PHE A 305 9.15 12.26 4.02
CA PHE A 305 9.61 11.32 2.98
C PHE A 305 10.27 10.07 3.57
N ARG A 306 11.04 10.20 4.65
CA ARG A 306 11.63 9.05 5.34
C ARG A 306 10.57 8.14 5.96
N VAL A 307 9.56 8.71 6.63
CA VAL A 307 8.43 7.93 7.18
C VAL A 307 7.68 7.21 6.06
N GLU A 308 7.44 7.89 4.94
CA GLU A 308 6.82 7.28 3.76
C GLU A 308 7.65 6.10 3.23
N ALA A 309 8.96 6.28 3.08
CA ALA A 309 9.86 5.23 2.60
C ALA A 309 9.83 3.99 3.51
N VAL A 310 9.89 4.18 4.83
CA VAL A 310 9.80 3.08 5.81
C VAL A 310 8.46 2.35 5.67
N MET A 311 7.33 3.06 5.62
CA MET A 311 6.01 2.44 5.44
C MET A 311 5.89 1.68 4.10
N GLY A 312 6.51 2.20 3.03
CA GLY A 312 6.59 1.54 1.74
C GLY A 312 7.39 0.23 1.79
N GLN A 313 8.54 0.23 2.46
CA GLN A 313 9.39 -0.96 2.64
C GLN A 313 8.69 -2.05 3.44
N LEU A 314 7.95 -1.69 4.50
CA LEU A 314 7.12 -2.63 5.27
C LEU A 314 6.01 -3.24 4.38
N GLN A 315 5.35 -2.43 3.54
CA GLN A 315 4.35 -2.93 2.60
C GLN A 315 4.95 -3.86 1.54
N GLU A 316 6.12 -3.53 1.00
CA GLU A 316 6.83 -4.39 0.05
C GLU A 316 7.17 -5.76 0.66
N ALA A 317 7.72 -5.77 1.89
CA ALA A 317 8.00 -6.99 2.62
C ALA A 317 6.74 -7.85 2.82
N LYS A 318 5.59 -7.23 3.11
CA LYS A 318 4.29 -7.90 3.23
C LYS A 318 3.85 -8.54 1.90
N MET A 319 3.98 -7.82 0.78
CA MET A 319 3.63 -8.33 -0.56
C MET A 319 4.52 -9.51 -0.97
N ARG A 320 5.84 -9.41 -0.74
CA ARG A 320 6.77 -10.52 -0.99
C ARG A 320 6.45 -11.75 -0.15
N ALA A 321 6.14 -11.57 1.14
CA ALA A 321 5.70 -12.67 2.00
C ALA A 321 4.40 -13.32 1.48
N ASN A 322 3.41 -12.52 1.05
CA ASN A 322 2.17 -13.03 0.43
C ASN A 322 2.45 -13.91 -0.80
N ASP A 323 3.33 -13.44 -1.70
CA ASP A 323 3.67 -14.17 -2.91
C ASP A 323 4.38 -15.49 -2.60
N ASN A 324 5.29 -15.48 -1.63
CA ASN A 324 5.98 -16.70 -1.18
C ASN A 324 5.04 -17.68 -0.46
N ILE A 325 4.07 -17.20 0.30
CA ILE A 325 3.02 -18.05 0.90
C ILE A 325 2.17 -18.71 -0.20
N ARG A 326 1.80 -17.97 -1.25
CA ARG A 326 1.07 -18.52 -2.41
C ARG A 326 1.89 -19.60 -3.11
N ARG A 327 3.19 -19.36 -3.34
CA ARG A 327 4.12 -20.37 -3.88
C ARG A 327 4.19 -21.61 -3.00
N CYS A 328 4.33 -21.45 -1.69
CA CYS A 328 4.35 -22.56 -0.75
C CYS A 328 3.06 -23.38 -0.80
N ASN A 329 1.90 -22.73 -0.90
CA ASN A 329 0.61 -23.42 -1.02
C ASN A 329 0.53 -24.24 -2.33
N ALA A 330 1.06 -23.73 -3.45
CA ALA A 330 1.05 -24.43 -4.73
C ALA A 330 1.83 -25.76 -4.68
N ILE A 331 2.94 -25.79 -3.94
CA ILE A 331 3.74 -27.00 -3.72
C ILE A 331 3.43 -27.69 -2.37
N LYS A 332 2.40 -27.25 -1.63
CA LYS A 332 1.99 -27.79 -0.32
C LYS A 332 3.12 -27.89 0.73
N VAL A 333 4.11 -27.01 0.71
CA VAL A 333 5.18 -27.00 1.74
C VAL A 333 4.74 -26.17 2.95
N THR A 334 4.50 -26.82 4.08
CA THR A 334 3.95 -26.16 5.29
C THR A 334 5.01 -25.52 6.15
N ASP A 335 6.19 -26.13 6.31
CA ASP A 335 7.23 -25.61 7.22
C ASP A 335 7.71 -24.20 6.85
N ILE A 336 7.92 -23.92 5.56
CA ILE A 336 8.32 -22.59 5.07
C ILE A 336 7.14 -21.61 5.14
N LYS A 337 5.93 -22.06 4.78
CA LYS A 337 4.71 -21.27 4.87
C LYS A 337 4.51 -20.74 6.30
N ASP A 338 4.62 -21.61 7.30
CA ASP A 338 4.38 -21.24 8.70
C ASP A 338 5.40 -20.20 9.19
N LYS A 339 6.64 -20.26 8.70
CA LYS A 339 7.67 -19.24 8.96
C LYS A 339 7.29 -17.89 8.34
N LEU A 340 6.81 -17.88 7.10
CA LEU A 340 6.36 -16.67 6.42
C LEU A 340 5.11 -16.05 7.08
N VAL A 341 4.16 -16.87 7.52
CA VAL A 341 2.97 -16.40 8.27
C VAL A 341 3.39 -15.75 9.59
N LYS A 342 4.28 -16.40 10.36
CA LYS A 342 4.84 -15.81 11.59
C LYS A 342 5.57 -14.49 11.34
N PHE A 343 6.28 -14.36 10.21
CA PHE A 343 6.89 -13.10 9.81
C PHE A 343 5.83 -12.02 9.58
N GLN A 344 4.76 -12.32 8.85
CA GLN A 344 3.68 -11.37 8.59
C GLN A 344 2.99 -10.89 9.86
N ASP A 345 2.69 -11.80 10.80
CA ASP A 345 2.08 -11.44 12.09
C ASP A 345 2.96 -10.44 12.85
N LYS A 346 4.28 -10.68 12.89
CA LYS A 346 5.25 -9.79 13.54
C LYS A 346 5.38 -8.45 12.81
N LEU A 347 5.39 -8.46 11.48
CA LEU A 347 5.46 -7.26 10.65
C LEU A 347 4.23 -6.35 10.85
N GLU A 348 3.05 -6.93 10.99
CA GLU A 348 1.82 -6.19 11.26
C GLU A 348 1.86 -5.52 12.65
N ILE A 349 2.26 -6.27 13.69
CA ILE A 349 2.43 -5.73 15.06
C ILE A 349 3.44 -4.57 15.06
N TYR A 350 4.57 -4.73 14.36
CA TYR A 350 5.57 -3.69 14.20
C TYR A 350 4.99 -2.44 13.54
N THR A 351 4.30 -2.61 12.42
CA THR A 351 3.73 -1.51 11.61
C THR A 351 2.73 -0.70 12.43
N VAL A 352 1.83 -1.36 13.15
CA VAL A 352 0.86 -0.71 14.05
C VAL A 352 1.57 0.06 15.17
N THR A 353 2.62 -0.52 15.76
CA THR A 353 3.39 0.14 16.84
C THR A 353 4.14 1.37 16.33
N LEU A 354 4.71 1.31 15.13
CA LEU A 354 5.32 2.45 14.45
C LEU A 354 4.29 3.56 14.24
N GLN A 355 3.12 3.23 13.67
CA GLN A 355 2.04 4.19 13.48
C GLN A 355 1.60 4.84 14.79
N GLN A 356 1.44 4.07 15.87
CA GLN A 356 1.07 4.60 17.18
C GLN A 356 2.11 5.57 17.75
N ASN A 357 3.41 5.32 17.54
CA ASN A 357 4.47 6.23 17.97
C ASN A 357 4.46 7.53 17.15
N LEU A 358 4.27 7.43 15.82
CA LEU A 358 4.07 8.60 14.97
C LEU A 358 2.84 9.41 15.42
N ARG A 359 1.71 8.75 15.70
CA ARG A 359 0.48 9.38 16.19
C ARG A 359 0.68 10.21 17.45
N LYS A 360 1.62 9.82 18.32
CA LYS A 360 1.96 10.54 19.56
C LYS A 360 2.92 11.71 19.29
N VAL A 361 3.95 11.48 18.47
CA VAL A 361 5.04 12.44 18.26
C VAL A 361 4.64 13.58 17.33
N LEU A 362 3.89 13.33 16.25
CA LEU A 362 3.57 14.37 15.28
C LEU A 362 2.78 15.55 15.90
N PRO A 363 1.73 15.34 16.72
CA PRO A 363 1.04 16.45 17.38
C PRO A 363 1.93 17.21 18.37
N ALA A 364 2.81 16.50 19.09
CA ALA A 364 3.73 17.11 20.06
C ALA A 364 4.77 18.01 19.38
N ILE A 365 5.29 17.60 18.22
CA ILE A 365 6.18 18.42 17.38
C ILE A 365 5.44 19.67 16.92
N ARG A 366 4.24 19.52 16.36
CA ARG A 366 3.42 20.63 15.86
C ARG A 366 3.07 21.64 16.95
N ALA A 367 2.87 21.18 18.17
CA ALA A 367 2.61 22.01 19.34
C ALA A 367 3.87 22.69 19.89
N GLY A 368 5.06 22.41 19.36
CA GLY A 368 6.34 22.95 19.85
C GLY A 368 6.80 22.34 21.18
N THR A 369 6.10 21.33 21.70
CA THR A 369 6.45 20.65 22.97
C THR A 369 7.58 19.65 22.82
N GLU A 370 7.81 19.16 21.60
CA GLU A 370 8.88 18.25 21.23
C GLU A 370 9.53 18.75 19.93
N GLY A 371 10.79 18.37 19.68
CA GLY A 371 11.48 18.68 18.43
C GLY A 371 11.47 17.51 17.45
N ASP A 372 11.83 17.79 16.19
CA ASP A 372 12.01 16.80 15.13
C ASP A 372 12.95 15.64 15.52
N GLN A 373 13.83 15.85 16.51
CA GLN A 373 14.70 14.81 17.07
C GLN A 373 13.95 13.55 17.51
N LYS A 374 12.74 13.67 18.08
CA LYS A 374 11.93 12.50 18.48
C LYS A 374 11.56 11.62 17.29
N LEU A 375 11.25 12.23 16.15
CA LEU A 375 10.94 11.51 14.92
C LEU A 375 12.21 10.92 14.30
N ILE A 376 13.34 11.64 14.36
CA ILE A 376 14.64 11.14 13.94
C ILE A 376 15.04 9.88 14.73
N ASP A 377 14.81 9.88 16.05
CA ASP A 377 15.13 8.74 16.92
C ASP A 377 14.28 7.51 16.57
N ILE A 378 12.99 7.68 16.29
CA ILE A 378 12.10 6.62 15.81
C ILE A 378 12.62 6.01 14.50
N LEU A 379 13.01 6.84 13.54
CA LEU A 379 13.52 6.37 12.25
C LEU A 379 14.87 5.65 12.40
N LYS A 380 15.77 6.15 13.25
CA LYS A 380 17.02 5.47 13.57
C LYS A 380 16.79 4.11 14.22
N PHE A 381 15.85 4.03 15.17
CA PHE A 381 15.45 2.76 15.77
C PHE A 381 14.98 1.76 14.71
N HIS A 382 14.17 2.20 13.74
CA HIS A 382 13.77 1.34 12.60
C HIS A 382 14.98 0.83 11.82
N ASP A 383 15.87 1.74 11.40
CA ASP A 383 17.06 1.44 10.60
C ASP A 383 17.97 0.40 11.28
N ASP A 384 18.09 0.45 12.61
CA ASP A 384 18.92 -0.47 13.39
C ASP A 384 18.19 -1.78 13.76
N SER A 385 16.86 -1.76 13.84
CA SER A 385 16.04 -2.91 14.27
C SER A 385 16.13 -4.13 13.35
N SER A 386 15.57 -5.26 13.78
CA SER A 386 15.40 -6.46 12.94
C SER A 386 14.41 -6.26 11.78
N PHE A 387 13.61 -5.18 11.83
CA PHE A 387 12.63 -4.80 10.80
C PHE A 387 13.18 -3.80 9.78
N SER A 388 14.49 -3.54 9.78
CA SER A 388 15.08 -2.67 8.76
C SER A 388 14.96 -3.29 7.36
N HIS A 389 14.87 -2.43 6.35
CA HIS A 389 14.70 -2.84 4.96
C HIS A 389 15.72 -3.90 4.51
N ASN A 390 17.00 -3.71 4.84
CA ASN A 390 18.05 -4.63 4.42
C ASN A 390 17.87 -6.02 5.03
N LYS A 391 17.61 -6.11 6.35
CA LYS A 391 17.44 -7.40 7.05
C LYS A 391 16.19 -8.16 6.57
N MET A 392 15.07 -7.45 6.40
CA MET A 392 13.84 -8.07 5.86
C MET A 392 14.06 -8.58 4.43
N ARG A 393 14.69 -7.77 3.58
CA ARG A 393 14.99 -8.16 2.20
C ARG A 393 15.90 -9.38 2.14
N GLU A 394 17.00 -9.40 2.89
CA GLU A 394 17.93 -10.52 2.93
C GLU A 394 17.23 -11.82 3.34
N TRP A 395 16.39 -11.78 4.38
CA TRP A 395 15.64 -12.96 4.82
C TRP A 395 14.60 -13.42 3.78
N LEU A 396 13.90 -12.49 3.14
CA LEU A 396 12.93 -12.81 2.09
C LEU A 396 13.63 -13.37 0.84
N ASP A 397 14.78 -12.83 0.45
CA ASP A 397 15.62 -13.36 -0.66
C ASP A 397 16.04 -14.81 -0.36
N GLU A 398 16.35 -15.12 0.90
CA GLU A 398 16.65 -16.48 1.35
C GLU A 398 15.45 -17.42 1.25
N LYS A 399 14.27 -17.01 1.74
CA LYS A 399 13.05 -17.83 1.60
C LYS A 399 12.68 -18.03 0.12
N GLU A 400 12.83 -17.00 -0.71
CA GLU A 400 12.58 -17.08 -2.16
C GLU A 400 13.50 -18.09 -2.85
N SER A 401 14.77 -18.10 -2.45
CA SER A 401 15.78 -19.06 -2.94
C SER A 401 15.44 -20.48 -2.50
N GLU A 402 15.10 -20.67 -1.22
CA GLU A 402 14.72 -21.97 -0.66
C GLU A 402 13.50 -22.56 -1.38
N ILE A 403 12.44 -21.77 -1.54
CA ILE A 403 11.24 -22.16 -2.29
C ILE A 403 11.59 -22.47 -3.75
N GLY A 404 12.43 -21.65 -4.38
CA GLY A 404 12.88 -21.86 -5.75
C GLY A 404 13.61 -23.19 -5.96
N VAL A 405 14.45 -23.61 -5.01
CA VAL A 405 15.07 -24.93 -5.06
C VAL A 405 14.00 -26.03 -5.03
N LEU A 406 13.03 -25.96 -4.11
CA LEU A 406 11.96 -26.95 -4.03
C LEU A 406 11.14 -27.02 -5.32
N GLU A 407 10.71 -25.87 -5.85
CA GLU A 407 9.96 -25.78 -7.11
C GLU A 407 10.73 -26.43 -8.27
N ASN A 408 12.03 -26.21 -8.39
CA ASN A 408 12.86 -26.81 -9.44
C ASN A 408 12.88 -28.34 -9.37
N TYR A 409 13.04 -28.91 -8.17
CA TYR A 409 13.03 -30.36 -7.99
C TYR A 409 11.63 -30.94 -8.23
N ILE A 410 10.58 -30.31 -7.69
CA ILE A 410 9.19 -30.76 -7.89
C ILE A 410 8.83 -30.76 -9.38
N ASN A 411 9.18 -29.70 -10.11
CA ASN A 411 8.98 -29.64 -11.57
C ASN A 411 9.75 -30.75 -12.30
N SER A 412 10.96 -31.09 -11.85
CA SER A 412 11.78 -32.17 -12.42
C SER A 412 11.26 -33.58 -12.10
N LEU A 413 10.49 -33.74 -11.02
CA LEU A 413 9.83 -34.99 -10.64
C LEU A 413 8.54 -35.23 -11.44
N GLY A 414 8.02 -34.23 -12.16
CA GLY A 414 6.86 -34.34 -13.03
C GLY A 414 5.54 -34.41 -12.27
N SER A 415 4.54 -35.12 -12.81
CA SER A 415 3.17 -35.18 -12.28
C SER A 415 2.99 -36.09 -11.05
N VAL A 416 4.04 -36.25 -10.23
CA VAL A 416 3.99 -37.08 -9.02
C VAL A 416 3.17 -36.35 -7.94
N PRO A 417 2.21 -37.02 -7.28
CA PRO A 417 1.36 -36.38 -6.28
C PRO A 417 2.17 -35.94 -5.06
N ILE A 418 1.98 -34.68 -4.66
CA ILE A 418 2.52 -34.12 -3.42
C ILE A 418 1.56 -34.43 -2.27
N VAL A 419 2.08 -35.16 -1.28
CA VAL A 419 1.36 -35.60 -0.08
C VAL A 419 2.10 -35.05 1.15
N PRO A 420 1.62 -33.95 1.75
CA PRO A 420 2.29 -33.33 2.89
C PRO A 420 2.25 -34.24 4.14
N PRO A 421 3.21 -34.08 5.07
CA PRO A 421 3.21 -34.82 6.33
C PRO A 421 1.89 -34.65 7.12
N GLY A 422 1.51 -35.68 7.89
CA GLY A 422 0.32 -35.67 8.74
C GLY A 422 -0.76 -36.67 8.30
N PRO A 423 -2.05 -36.37 8.53
CA PRO A 423 -3.14 -37.31 8.28
C PRO A 423 -3.27 -37.75 6.82
N GLU A 424 -2.98 -36.86 5.85
CA GLU A 424 -3.01 -37.19 4.42
C GLU A 424 -1.99 -38.26 4.07
N LEU A 425 -0.74 -38.07 4.49
CA LEU A 425 0.32 -39.05 4.31
C LEU A 425 0.02 -40.38 5.02
N SER A 426 -0.50 -40.30 6.25
CA SER A 426 -0.86 -41.51 7.02
C SER A 426 -1.91 -42.35 6.31
N LYS A 427 -2.92 -41.70 5.69
CA LYS A 427 -3.94 -42.38 4.88
C LYS A 427 -3.34 -43.04 3.65
N VAL A 428 -2.42 -42.38 2.96
CA VAL A 428 -1.75 -42.94 1.77
C VAL A 428 -0.88 -44.14 2.13
N ILE A 429 -0.10 -44.04 3.22
CA ILE A 429 0.77 -45.14 3.68
C ILE A 429 -0.04 -46.36 4.13
N SER A 430 -1.20 -46.15 4.76
CA SER A 430 -2.03 -47.23 5.31
C SER A 430 -3.06 -47.79 4.31
N ASP A 431 -3.06 -47.36 3.05
CA ASP A 431 -4.01 -47.85 2.06
C ASP A 431 -3.70 -49.32 1.72
N PRO A 432 -4.61 -50.28 2.00
CA PRO A 432 -4.37 -51.69 1.74
C PRO A 432 -4.19 -52.02 0.24
N LYS A 433 -4.52 -51.10 -0.67
CA LYS A 433 -4.30 -51.26 -2.11
C LYS A 433 -2.85 -50.97 -2.52
N ASP A 434 -2.11 -50.21 -1.72
CA ASP A 434 -0.75 -49.75 -2.03
C ASP A 434 0.29 -50.54 -1.24
N THR A 435 0.65 -51.72 -1.74
CA THR A 435 1.62 -52.63 -1.10
C THR A 435 3.04 -52.03 -1.03
N ARG A 436 3.41 -51.15 -1.98
CA ARG A 436 4.73 -50.51 -2.03
C ARG A 436 4.62 -49.04 -2.40
N ILE A 437 5.18 -48.17 -1.56
CA ILE A 437 5.21 -46.72 -1.81
C ILE A 437 6.67 -46.27 -1.83
N VAL A 438 7.03 -45.56 -2.90
CA VAL A 438 8.35 -44.92 -3.04
C VAL A 438 8.15 -43.43 -2.91
N MET A 439 8.75 -42.84 -1.88
CA MET A 439 8.56 -41.44 -1.54
C MET A 439 9.86 -40.67 -1.78
N PHE A 440 9.83 -39.66 -2.65
CA PHE A 440 10.85 -38.62 -2.68
C PHE A 440 10.52 -37.62 -1.57
N THR A 441 11.39 -37.49 -0.58
CA THR A 441 11.14 -36.59 0.56
C THR A 441 12.23 -35.54 0.70
N PHE A 442 11.84 -34.29 0.88
CA PHE A 442 12.77 -33.23 1.30
C PHE A 442 12.91 -33.26 2.81
N THR A 443 14.16 -33.28 3.28
CA THR A 443 14.51 -33.69 4.65
C THR A 443 15.06 -32.57 5.52
N SER A 444 15.36 -31.40 4.94
CA SER A 444 16.03 -30.28 5.64
C SER A 444 15.12 -29.08 5.96
N LEU A 445 13.79 -29.23 5.90
CA LEU A 445 12.87 -28.09 6.03
C LEU A 445 12.58 -27.69 7.48
N LYS A 446 12.72 -28.62 8.44
CA LYS A 446 12.53 -28.35 9.87
C LYS A 446 13.85 -27.93 10.50
N TYR A 447 14.11 -26.63 10.43
CA TYR A 447 15.23 -25.97 11.11
C TYR A 447 14.74 -24.75 11.88
N GLU A 448 15.46 -24.41 12.96
CA GLU A 448 15.23 -23.18 13.71
C GLU A 448 15.41 -21.97 12.82
N GLU A 449 14.64 -20.92 13.06
CA GLU A 449 14.66 -19.71 12.24
C GLU A 449 15.10 -18.52 13.11
N PRO A 450 16.42 -18.29 13.30
CA PRO A 450 16.93 -17.29 14.22
C PRO A 450 16.40 -15.89 13.95
N TYR A 451 16.18 -15.54 12.68
CA TYR A 451 15.62 -14.25 12.31
C TYR A 451 14.23 -14.01 12.90
N LEU A 452 13.34 -15.02 12.92
CA LEU A 452 12.02 -14.88 13.53
C LEU A 452 12.10 -14.73 15.06
N THR A 453 13.10 -15.33 15.70
CA THR A 453 13.40 -15.13 17.11
C THR A 453 13.83 -13.68 17.37
N ASN A 454 14.74 -13.14 16.55
CA ASN A 454 15.18 -11.74 16.67
C ASN A 454 14.03 -10.74 16.46
N LEU A 455 13.10 -11.02 15.54
CA LEU A 455 11.89 -10.21 15.39
C LEU A 455 11.02 -10.29 16.65
N HIS A 456 10.88 -11.47 17.24
CA HIS A 456 10.12 -11.63 18.48
C HIS A 456 10.72 -10.85 19.63
N GLU A 457 12.03 -10.98 19.85
CA GLU A 457 12.73 -10.29 20.93
C GLU A 457 12.70 -8.78 20.75
N CYS A 458 12.85 -8.29 19.50
CA CYS A 458 12.66 -6.88 19.18
C CYS A 458 11.27 -6.39 19.64
N LEU A 459 10.20 -7.11 19.27
CA LEU A 459 8.83 -6.76 19.65
C LEU A 459 8.55 -6.90 21.16
N ALA A 460 9.25 -7.79 21.86
CA ALA A 460 9.04 -8.05 23.29
C ALA A 460 9.72 -7.03 24.22
N SER A 461 10.65 -6.23 23.70
CA SER A 461 11.37 -5.21 24.48
C SER A 461 10.47 -4.04 24.90
N GLU A 462 10.66 -3.50 26.12
CA GLU A 462 9.94 -2.29 26.55
C GLU A 462 10.36 -1.06 25.72
N GLU A 463 11.58 -1.09 25.23
CA GLU A 463 12.24 -0.08 24.40
C GLU A 463 11.61 0.00 23.01
N PHE A 464 11.08 -1.10 22.48
CA PHE A 464 10.31 -1.15 21.24
C PHE A 464 8.98 -0.39 21.34
N ASN A 465 8.24 -0.57 22.43
CA ASN A 465 6.97 0.14 22.63
C ASN A 465 7.14 1.66 22.66
N LYS A 466 8.29 2.12 23.17
CA LYS A 466 8.64 3.55 23.27
C LYS A 466 9.49 4.05 22.09
N MET A 467 10.03 3.15 21.27
CA MET A 467 11.01 3.40 20.20
C MET A 467 12.16 4.33 20.63
N ARG A 468 12.76 4.07 21.81
CA ARG A 468 13.63 5.05 22.51
C ARG A 468 15.03 4.59 22.91
N GLU A 469 15.46 3.35 22.66
CA GLU A 469 16.85 2.92 22.94
C GLU A 469 17.51 2.17 21.79
N ILE A 470 18.57 2.79 21.25
CA ILE A 470 19.36 2.33 20.10
C ILE A 470 20.23 1.10 20.46
N SER A 471 20.65 0.97 21.72
CA SER A 471 21.48 -0.15 22.21
C SER A 471 20.78 -1.51 22.08
N VAL A 472 19.46 -1.56 22.29
CA VAL A 472 18.66 -2.77 22.09
C VAL A 472 18.61 -3.15 20.61
N ALA A 473 18.48 -2.17 19.70
CA ALA A 473 18.52 -2.43 18.25
C ALA A 473 19.87 -3.01 17.78
N HIS A 474 20.98 -2.64 18.43
CA HIS A 474 22.33 -3.13 18.14
C HIS A 474 22.63 -4.53 18.71
N ASN A 475 21.98 -4.96 19.79
CA ASN A 475 22.27 -6.25 20.44
C ASN A 475 21.75 -7.47 19.66
N PHE A 476 20.95 -7.27 18.60
CA PHE A 476 20.46 -8.34 17.72
C PHE A 476 21.49 -8.70 16.63
N ILE A 477 22.74 -8.95 17.05
CA ILE A 477 23.82 -9.37 16.16
C ILE A 477 23.48 -10.75 15.60
N PHE A 478 23.44 -10.85 14.27
CA PHE A 478 23.32 -12.12 13.55
C PHE A 478 24.49 -13.05 13.93
N LYS A 479 24.21 -14.08 14.73
CA LYS A 479 25.04 -15.27 14.74
C LYS A 479 24.69 -16.10 13.49
N VAL A 480 25.40 -15.84 12.40
CA VAL A 480 25.38 -16.73 11.22
C VAL A 480 26.23 -17.94 11.57
N GLU A 481 25.64 -18.94 12.23
CA GLU A 481 26.40 -20.11 12.70
C GLU A 481 26.46 -21.28 11.67
N ALA A 482 25.76 -21.23 10.53
CA ALA A 482 25.96 -22.18 9.42
C ALA A 482 25.39 -21.67 8.07
N LEU A 483 25.95 -22.15 6.95
CA LEU A 483 25.41 -21.92 5.60
C LEU A 483 24.03 -22.61 5.48
N PRO A 484 22.98 -21.94 4.93
CA PRO A 484 21.67 -22.57 4.76
C PRO A 484 21.74 -23.81 3.85
N TRP A 485 20.92 -24.84 4.14
CA TRP A 485 20.99 -26.14 3.46
C TRP A 485 20.83 -26.03 1.92
N PHE A 486 20.02 -25.09 1.45
CA PHE A 486 19.73 -24.86 0.03
C PHE A 486 20.85 -24.09 -0.71
N ARG A 487 21.86 -23.60 0.02
CA ARG A 487 23.08 -22.97 -0.52
C ARG A 487 24.30 -23.87 -0.38
N ASP A 488 24.20 -24.98 0.35
CA ASP A 488 25.30 -25.91 0.57
C ASP A 488 25.58 -26.76 -0.70
N PRO A 489 26.81 -26.68 -1.26
CA PRO A 489 27.17 -27.44 -2.47
C PRO A 489 27.11 -28.96 -2.29
N GLU A 490 27.44 -29.49 -1.10
CA GLU A 490 27.43 -30.92 -0.82
C GLU A 490 25.98 -31.44 -0.75
N ILE A 491 25.10 -30.69 -0.07
CA ILE A 491 23.67 -31.01 -0.03
C ILE A 491 23.08 -30.92 -1.44
N SER A 492 23.44 -29.88 -2.19
CA SER A 492 23.01 -29.69 -3.58
C SER A 492 23.42 -30.87 -4.46
N GLN A 493 24.65 -31.37 -4.32
CA GLN A 493 25.12 -32.55 -5.06
C GLN A 493 24.36 -33.81 -4.67
N ARG A 494 24.16 -34.05 -3.36
CA ARG A 494 23.39 -35.19 -2.87
C ARG A 494 21.97 -35.19 -3.42
N MET A 495 21.29 -34.05 -3.41
CA MET A 495 19.93 -33.95 -3.96
C MET A 495 19.88 -34.27 -5.46
N ARG A 496 20.87 -33.82 -6.24
CA ARG A 496 21.00 -34.18 -7.65
C ARG A 496 21.17 -35.68 -7.83
N ASP A 497 22.00 -36.31 -7.00
CA ASP A 497 22.20 -37.75 -7.05
C ASP A 497 20.88 -38.48 -6.74
N VAL A 498 20.15 -38.09 -5.69
CA VAL A 498 18.84 -38.69 -5.34
C VAL A 498 17.84 -38.52 -6.49
N LEU A 499 17.78 -37.34 -7.12
CA LEU A 499 16.93 -37.12 -8.29
C LEU A 499 17.32 -38.01 -9.48
N ALA A 500 18.62 -38.20 -9.74
CA ALA A 500 19.08 -39.10 -10.80
C ALA A 500 18.67 -40.56 -10.53
N HIS A 501 18.77 -41.02 -9.27
CA HIS A 501 18.30 -42.36 -8.87
C HIS A 501 16.78 -42.50 -9.06
N TRP A 502 16.00 -41.46 -8.72
CA TRP A 502 14.55 -41.43 -8.96
C TRP A 502 14.19 -41.56 -10.45
N GLN A 503 14.86 -40.77 -11.30
CA GLN A 503 14.61 -40.75 -12.74
C GLN A 503 14.97 -42.09 -13.40
N ALA A 504 16.07 -42.73 -12.96
CA ALA A 504 16.47 -44.05 -13.45
C ALA A 504 15.43 -45.16 -13.17
N GLN A 505 14.57 -45.00 -12.16
CA GLN A 505 13.51 -45.98 -11.83
C GLN A 505 12.19 -45.70 -12.54
N THR A 506 11.84 -44.42 -12.66
CA THR A 506 10.53 -43.99 -13.17
C THR A 506 10.49 -44.05 -14.71
N PHE A 507 11.65 -43.97 -15.38
CA PHE A 507 11.77 -44.03 -16.84
C PHE A 507 12.79 -45.09 -17.32
N PRO A 508 12.47 -46.40 -17.33
CA PRO A 508 13.37 -47.39 -17.93
C PRO A 508 13.52 -47.27 -19.47
N PHE A 509 12.72 -46.42 -20.14
CA PHE A 509 12.74 -46.24 -21.60
C PHE A 509 12.42 -44.79 -22.02
N CYS A 510 13.25 -43.81 -21.64
CA CYS A 510 13.29 -42.53 -22.35
C CYS A 510 14.62 -42.40 -23.09
N GLY A 511 14.77 -43.27 -24.08
CA GLY A 511 15.91 -43.30 -24.99
C GLY A 511 15.48 -43.63 -26.40
N PHE A 512 14.28 -43.25 -26.85
CA PHE A 512 13.94 -43.21 -28.28
C PHE A 512 12.88 -42.15 -28.54
N SER A 513 13.23 -41.22 -29.43
CA SER A 513 12.28 -40.44 -30.19
C SER A 513 11.42 -41.38 -31.05
N PHE A 514 10.13 -41.05 -31.19
CA PHE A 514 9.09 -41.66 -32.04
C PHE A 514 8.32 -42.91 -31.55
N PHE A 515 7.01 -42.81 -31.80
CA PHE A 515 5.91 -43.78 -31.73
C PHE A 515 5.14 -43.95 -30.40
N SER A 516 3.99 -43.27 -30.37
CA SER A 516 2.70 -43.85 -29.96
C SER A 516 2.63 -45.34 -30.32
N THR A 517 2.46 -46.22 -29.34
CA THR A 517 1.37 -47.22 -29.23
C THR A 517 1.67 -48.18 -28.07
N THR A 518 0.63 -48.41 -27.27
CA THR A 518 0.39 -49.51 -26.33
C THR A 518 1.40 -50.66 -26.31
N ILE A 519 2.12 -50.84 -25.20
CA ILE A 519 2.74 -52.12 -24.84
C ILE A 519 2.37 -52.47 -23.39
N ASN A 520 1.60 -53.56 -23.27
CA ASN A 520 1.36 -54.27 -22.01
C ASN A 520 2.69 -54.82 -21.47
N LEU A 521 3.11 -54.39 -20.28
CA LEU A 521 4.10 -55.11 -19.47
C LEU A 521 3.47 -55.51 -18.13
N SER A 522 3.00 -56.74 -18.07
CA SER A 522 2.70 -57.47 -16.84
C SER A 522 3.98 -57.82 -16.09
N CYS A 523 3.97 -57.61 -14.75
CA CYS A 523 4.99 -57.94 -13.74
C CYS A 523 6.04 -56.86 -13.39
N LYS A 524 5.60 -55.78 -12.73
CA LYS A 524 6.34 -55.13 -11.63
C LYS A 524 5.35 -54.83 -10.50
N PRO A 525 5.70 -55.02 -9.20
CA PRO A 525 4.83 -54.60 -8.11
C PRO A 525 4.60 -53.09 -8.26
N ILE A 526 3.34 -52.68 -8.23
CA ILE A 526 2.88 -51.30 -8.44
C ILE A 526 3.46 -50.44 -7.31
N CYS A 527 4.65 -49.85 -7.53
CA CYS A 527 5.21 -48.88 -6.61
C CYS A 527 4.49 -47.56 -6.83
N LYS A 528 3.74 -47.07 -5.84
CA LYS A 528 3.10 -45.76 -5.91
C LYS A 528 4.13 -44.67 -5.58
N PRO A 529 4.44 -43.76 -6.53
CA PRO A 529 5.35 -42.66 -6.28
C PRO A 529 4.62 -41.51 -5.59
N ILE A 530 5.24 -40.91 -4.57
CA ILE A 530 4.75 -39.69 -3.90
C ILE A 530 5.90 -38.74 -3.59
N ILE A 531 5.58 -37.44 -3.43
CA ILE A 531 6.50 -36.43 -2.90
C ILE A 531 6.03 -36.02 -1.50
N SER A 532 6.97 -35.89 -0.56
CA SER A 532 6.67 -35.38 0.80
C SER A 532 7.81 -34.55 1.39
N TYR A 533 7.64 -34.15 2.66
CA TYR A 533 8.49 -33.19 3.38
C TYR A 533 8.86 -33.71 4.78
N ILE A 534 9.18 -35.00 4.91
CA ILE A 534 9.59 -35.60 6.18
C ILE A 534 11.03 -35.22 6.48
N SER A 535 11.24 -34.52 7.60
CA SER A 535 12.57 -34.13 8.04
C SER A 535 13.41 -35.32 8.50
N ASP A 536 14.68 -35.33 8.14
CA ASP A 536 15.64 -36.37 8.49
C ASP A 536 17.05 -35.76 8.60
N THR A 537 17.62 -35.80 9.80
CA THR A 537 18.95 -35.27 10.09
C THR A 537 20.08 -36.16 9.56
N SER A 538 19.80 -37.43 9.24
CA SER A 538 20.79 -38.36 8.69
C SER A 538 21.03 -38.13 7.20
N TYR A 539 20.05 -37.60 6.47
CA TYR A 539 20.11 -37.38 5.02
C TYR A 539 19.68 -35.97 4.64
N HIS A 540 20.51 -34.97 4.89
CA HIS A 540 20.19 -33.57 4.51
C HIS A 540 19.87 -33.37 3.02
N GLY A 541 18.91 -32.48 2.74
CA GLY A 541 18.46 -32.09 1.41
C GLY A 541 17.23 -32.89 0.97
N ALA A 542 17.46 -34.09 0.47
CA ALA A 542 16.42 -35.02 0.06
C ALA A 542 16.87 -36.48 0.23
N SER A 543 15.89 -37.38 0.32
CA SER A 543 16.10 -38.82 0.32
C SER A 543 14.92 -39.57 -0.32
N MET A 544 15.11 -40.86 -0.57
CA MET A 544 14.07 -41.77 -1.04
C MET A 544 13.70 -42.75 0.06
N PHE A 545 12.45 -42.72 0.51
CA PHE A 545 11.92 -43.65 1.50
C PHE A 545 11.11 -44.75 0.81
N LEU A 546 11.24 -45.98 1.28
CA LEU A 546 10.46 -47.13 0.83
C LEU A 546 9.55 -47.60 1.97
N TYR A 547 8.24 -47.59 1.71
CA TYR A 547 7.26 -48.24 2.57
C TYR A 547 6.76 -49.53 1.91
N ILE A 548 6.67 -50.60 2.70
CA ILE A 548 6.08 -51.88 2.30
C ILE A 548 5.01 -52.24 3.32
N ASP A 549 3.79 -52.55 2.84
CA ASP A 549 2.65 -52.93 3.68
C ASP A 549 2.41 -51.94 4.84
N GLY A 550 2.51 -50.65 4.54
CA GLY A 550 2.35 -49.54 5.49
C GLY A 550 3.51 -49.31 6.47
N SER A 551 4.58 -50.11 6.41
CA SER A 551 5.75 -49.98 7.28
C SER A 551 6.93 -49.36 6.55
N LEU A 552 7.66 -48.45 7.21
CA LEU A 552 8.90 -47.87 6.66
C LEU A 552 10.00 -48.93 6.69
N THR A 553 10.51 -49.30 5.52
CA THR A 553 11.54 -50.33 5.37
C THR A 553 12.93 -49.72 5.17
N GLU A 554 13.05 -48.67 4.35
CA GLU A 554 14.34 -48.02 4.06
C GLU A 554 14.18 -46.49 3.97
N GLN A 555 15.13 -45.74 4.55
CA GLN A 555 15.17 -44.27 4.57
C GLN A 555 16.13 -43.64 3.55
N ASN A 556 16.95 -44.45 2.89
CA ASN A 556 17.82 -44.04 1.78
C ASN A 556 17.82 -45.15 0.73
N TRP A 557 16.61 -45.49 0.30
CA TRP A 557 16.40 -46.57 -0.65
C TRP A 557 17.11 -46.24 -1.95
N LYS A 558 17.99 -47.14 -2.37
CA LYS A 558 18.65 -47.09 -3.67
C LYS A 558 18.22 -48.30 -4.47
N PRO A 559 17.83 -48.12 -5.74
CA PRO A 559 17.54 -49.25 -6.58
C PRO A 559 18.79 -50.10 -6.81
N VAL A 560 18.69 -51.40 -6.58
CA VAL A 560 19.73 -52.35 -6.96
C VAL A 560 19.72 -52.46 -8.50
N PRO A 561 20.84 -52.24 -9.19
CA PRO A 561 20.90 -52.49 -10.63
C PRO A 561 20.52 -53.94 -10.86
N SER A 562 19.52 -54.19 -11.71
CA SER A 562 19.16 -55.54 -12.10
C SER A 562 20.39 -56.21 -12.69
N ARG A 563 20.97 -57.18 -11.96
CA ARG A 563 21.95 -58.10 -12.53
C ARG A 563 21.30 -58.71 -13.76
N VAL A 564 21.87 -58.47 -14.93
CA VAL A 564 21.60 -59.32 -16.10
C VAL A 564 21.90 -60.74 -15.63
N PRO A 565 20.94 -61.69 -15.66
CA PRO A 565 21.24 -63.07 -15.34
C PRO A 565 22.30 -63.53 -16.35
N GLY A 566 23.50 -63.80 -15.87
CA GLY A 566 24.54 -64.42 -16.67
C GLY A 566 24.14 -65.86 -16.98
N ASN A 567 23.88 -66.14 -18.24
CA ASN A 567 24.52 -67.19 -19.05
C ASN A 567 23.86 -67.27 -20.43
#